data_AF-A0A4Q4CQY8-F1
#
_entry.id   AF-A0A4Q4CQY8-F1
#
_cell.length_a   1.000
_cell.length_b   1.000
_cell.length_c   1.000
_cell.angle_alpha   90.00
_cell.angle_beta   90.00
_cell.angle_gamma   90.00
#
_symmetry.space_group_name_H-M   'P 1'
#
loop_
_entity.id
_entity.type
_entity.pdbx_description
1 polymer ?
#
loop_
_entity_poly.entity_id
_entity_poly.type
_entity_poly.pdbx_seq_one_letter_code
_entity_poly.pdbx_strand_id
1 'polypeptide(L)'
;MNAPSCGATATRTSTRVDVAIQGIRLLDAPVSRQSGAGPSDDGHVLLGGIGTAIPINPDSPFTINRGRLLLDGADTGLGVEPVRRPRFYDLETTDGVLYEKIARLHSANVLATTVVQTCVRYDEAERCRFCAIEKSLEAGSTIAVKTPAQIAEVAKAAHDLDGITQM
;
A
#
# COMPACT_ATOMS: atom_id res chain seq x y z
N MET A 1 -10.68 29.37 35.77
CA MET A 1 -9.46 28.52 35.74
C MET A 1 -9.32 28.02 34.32
N ASN A 2 -8.51 28.70 33.52
CA ASN A 2 -8.29 28.33 32.12
C ASN A 2 -7.12 27.34 32.08
N ALA A 3 -7.36 26.15 31.54
CA ALA A 3 -6.31 25.18 31.26
C ALA A 3 -5.37 25.76 30.18
N PRO A 4 -4.05 25.61 30.32
CA PRO A 4 -3.13 26.04 29.27
C PRO A 4 -3.31 25.13 28.05
N SER A 5 -3.59 25.74 26.90
CA SER A 5 -3.54 25.05 25.61
C SER A 5 -2.11 24.58 25.37
N CYS A 6 -1.88 23.27 25.42
CA CYS A 6 -0.61 22.66 25.07
C CYS A 6 -0.46 22.71 23.54
N GLY A 7 0.05 23.83 23.03
CA GLY A 7 0.54 23.93 21.66
C GLY A 7 1.85 23.16 21.53
N ALA A 8 1.79 21.83 21.64
CA ALA A 8 2.94 21.00 21.31
C ALA A 8 3.15 21.12 19.80
N THR A 9 4.22 21.80 19.40
CA THR A 9 4.68 21.78 18.01
C THR A 9 5.14 20.35 17.74
N ALA A 10 4.25 19.51 17.22
CA ALA A 10 4.57 18.13 16.91
C ALA A 10 5.80 18.11 15.99
N THR A 11 6.83 17.37 16.40
CA THR A 11 8.00 17.18 15.53
C THR A 11 7.59 16.36 14.32
N ARG A 12 8.20 16.60 13.16
CA ARG A 12 7.90 15.85 11.93
C ARG A 12 7.97 14.33 12.10
N THR A 13 8.85 13.84 12.98
CA THR A 13 8.97 12.41 13.30
C THR A 13 7.77 11.91 14.09
N SER A 14 7.31 12.67 15.11
CA SER A 14 6.09 12.33 15.85
C SER A 14 4.89 12.22 14.90
N THR A 15 4.70 13.21 14.03
CA THR A 15 3.59 13.21 13.07
C THR A 15 3.59 11.99 12.15
N ARG A 16 4.76 11.56 11.65
CA ARG A 16 4.85 10.36 10.79
C ARG A 16 4.46 9.08 11.53
N VAL A 17 4.85 8.95 12.80
CA VAL A 17 4.47 7.83 13.65
C VAL A 17 2.96 7.84 13.90
N ASP A 18 2.40 9.01 14.24
CA ASP A 18 0.97 9.16 14.51
C ASP A 18 0.13 8.81 13.28
N VAL A 19 0.54 9.26 12.08
CA VAL A 19 -0.11 8.92 10.81
C VAL A 19 -0.02 7.43 10.49
N ALA A 20 1.11 6.78 10.74
CA ALA A 20 1.27 5.35 10.50
C ALA A 20 0.34 4.50 11.40
N ILE A 21 0.05 4.97 12.61
CA ILE A 21 -0.81 4.28 13.58
C ILE A 21 -2.29 4.58 13.33
N GLN A 22 -2.63 5.86 13.13
CA GLN A 22 -4.01 6.34 13.09
C GLN A 22 -4.60 6.35 11.67
N GLY A 23 -3.75 6.26 10.64
CA GLY A 23 -4.16 6.33 9.25
C GLY A 23 -4.61 7.72 8.82
N ILE A 24 -5.30 7.80 7.69
CA ILE A 24 -5.90 9.03 7.13
C ILE A 24 -7.35 8.78 6.74
N ARG A 25 -8.19 9.82 6.89
CA ARG A 25 -9.65 9.68 6.73
C ARG A 25 -10.09 9.22 5.35
N LEU A 26 -9.59 9.91 4.33
CA LEU A 26 -9.92 9.69 2.93
C LEU A 26 -8.66 9.97 2.13
N LEU A 27 -8.33 9.03 1.25
CA LEU A 27 -7.25 9.17 0.29
C LEU A 27 -7.80 8.78 -1.07
N ASP A 28 -7.80 9.72 -2.00
CA ASP A 28 -7.99 9.43 -3.41
C ASP A 28 -6.60 9.15 -4.03
N ALA A 29 -6.07 7.95 -3.74
CA ALA A 29 -4.80 7.49 -4.32
C ALA A 29 -5.10 6.49 -5.46
N PRO A 30 -4.52 6.71 -6.66
CA PRO A 30 -4.65 5.77 -7.78
C PRO A 30 -4.15 4.36 -7.48
N VAL A 31 -3.24 4.22 -6.50
CA VAL A 31 -2.79 2.92 -5.99
C VAL A 31 -3.29 2.74 -4.56
N SER A 32 -4.29 1.88 -4.44
CA SER A 32 -4.80 1.37 -3.17
C SER A 32 -4.85 -0.16 -3.22
N ARG A 33 -4.77 -0.79 -2.05
CA ARG A 33 -4.80 -2.24 -1.94
C ARG A 33 -6.08 -2.73 -1.29
N GLN A 34 -7.19 -2.71 -2.03
CA GLN A 34 -8.39 -3.42 -1.58
C GLN A 34 -8.11 -4.92 -1.52
N SER A 35 -7.90 -5.43 -0.31
CA SER A 35 -7.55 -6.82 0.01
C SER A 35 -6.17 -7.32 -0.46
N GLY A 36 -5.79 -8.51 0.02
CA GLY A 36 -4.55 -9.22 -0.33
C GLY A 36 -4.17 -10.26 0.72
N ALA A 37 -3.01 -10.88 0.53
CA ALA A 37 -2.41 -11.76 1.54
C ALA A 37 -2.16 -11.06 2.90
N GLY A 38 -2.00 -9.72 2.86
CA GLY A 38 -1.93 -8.85 4.03
C GLY A 38 -3.23 -8.05 4.19
N PRO A 39 -3.67 -7.76 5.44
CA PRO A 39 -5.00 -7.23 5.75
C PRO A 39 -5.14 -5.70 5.63
N SER A 40 -4.11 -4.97 5.20
CA SER A 40 -3.98 -3.57 5.62
C SER A 40 -4.79 -2.53 4.82
N ASP A 41 -5.37 -2.89 3.67
CA ASP A 41 -6.16 -1.97 2.81
C ASP A 41 -5.54 -0.58 2.64
N ASP A 42 -4.20 -0.53 2.56
CA ASP A 42 -3.45 0.71 2.64
C ASP A 42 -3.54 1.50 1.34
N GLY A 43 -3.53 2.82 1.50
CA GLY A 43 -3.18 3.76 0.45
C GLY A 43 -1.67 3.94 0.35
N HIS A 44 -1.13 3.96 -0.88
CA HIS A 44 0.29 4.23 -1.10
C HIS A 44 0.52 5.70 -1.50
N VAL A 45 1.34 6.41 -0.71
CA VAL A 45 1.67 7.83 -0.90
C VAL A 45 3.14 8.11 -0.64
N LEU A 46 3.64 9.26 -1.08
CA LEU A 46 4.85 9.88 -0.56
C LEU A 46 4.47 10.89 0.53
N LEU A 47 4.87 10.62 1.78
CA LEU A 47 4.66 11.52 2.92
C LEU A 47 5.93 12.33 3.20
N GLY A 48 5.94 13.59 2.76
CA GLY A 48 7.14 14.43 2.76
C GLY A 48 8.28 13.80 1.98
N GLY A 49 7.97 13.29 0.77
CA GLY A 49 8.92 12.65 -0.14
C GLY A 49 9.30 11.19 0.20
N ILE A 50 8.76 10.62 1.27
CA ILE A 50 9.07 9.24 1.68
C ILE A 50 7.89 8.33 1.38
N GLY A 51 8.13 7.28 0.59
CA GLY A 51 7.13 6.30 0.24
C GLY A 51 6.61 5.54 1.45
N THR A 52 5.30 5.61 1.67
CA THR A 52 4.61 5.13 2.86
C THR A 52 3.31 4.44 2.46
N ALA A 53 3.04 3.28 3.05
CA ALA A 53 1.71 2.68 3.09
C ALA A 53 0.98 3.23 4.32
N ILE A 54 -0.18 3.86 4.11
CA ILE A 54 -0.95 4.50 5.18
C ILE A 54 -2.34 3.84 5.24
N PRO A 55 -2.78 3.40 6.44
CA PRO A 55 -4.12 2.87 6.61
C PRO A 55 -5.18 3.92 6.24
N ILE A 56 -6.24 3.48 5.56
CA ILE A 56 -7.42 4.31 5.34
C ILE A 56 -8.38 4.09 6.51
N ASN A 57 -8.54 5.11 7.34
CA ASN A 57 -9.33 5.03 8.57
C ASN A 57 -10.30 6.20 8.65
N PRO A 58 -11.63 5.99 8.49
CA PRO A 58 -12.61 7.07 8.51
C PRO A 58 -12.63 7.88 9.81
N ASP A 59 -12.18 7.30 10.91
CA ASP A 59 -12.12 7.94 12.23
C ASP A 59 -10.79 8.67 12.48
N SER A 60 -9.86 8.66 11.52
CA SER A 60 -8.57 9.34 11.66
C SER A 60 -8.76 10.86 11.83
N PRO A 61 -7.99 11.51 12.73
CA PRO A 61 -7.94 12.97 12.82
C PRO A 61 -7.15 13.60 11.66
N PHE A 62 -6.42 12.78 10.89
CA PHE A 62 -5.63 13.22 9.75
C PHE A 62 -6.46 13.25 8.46
N THR A 63 -6.37 14.38 7.76
CA THR A 63 -7.01 14.59 6.46
C THR A 63 -6.02 15.13 5.44
N ILE A 64 -6.36 15.04 4.16
CA ILE A 64 -5.55 15.59 3.07
C ILE A 64 -6.33 16.71 2.40
N ASN A 65 -5.68 17.86 2.23
CA ASN A 65 -6.22 18.99 1.50
C ASN A 65 -5.14 19.57 0.58
N ARG A 66 -5.40 19.61 -0.74
CA ARG A 66 -4.48 20.14 -1.76
C ARG A 66 -3.04 19.60 -1.61
N GLY A 67 -2.91 18.29 -1.38
CA GLY A 67 -1.61 17.63 -1.22
C GLY A 67 -0.89 17.92 0.10
N ARG A 68 -1.59 18.44 1.12
CA ARG A 68 -1.05 18.70 2.46
C ARG A 68 -1.77 17.87 3.50
N LEU A 69 -0.99 17.33 4.43
CA LEU A 69 -1.51 16.60 5.58
C LEU A 69 -1.95 17.58 6.66
N LEU A 70 -3.22 17.48 7.06
CA LEU A 70 -3.80 18.26 8.14
C LEU A 70 -4.10 17.37 9.35
N LEU A 71 -3.87 17.89 10.55
CA LEU A 71 -4.33 17.32 11.82
C LEU A 71 -5.44 18.22 12.37
N ASP A 72 -6.67 17.70 12.45
CA ASP A 72 -7.84 18.48 12.89
C ASP A 72 -8.00 19.84 12.17
N GLY A 73 -7.63 19.87 10.89
CA GLY A 73 -7.68 21.05 10.02
C GLY A 73 -6.42 21.94 10.05
N ALA A 74 -5.49 21.72 10.98
CA ALA A 74 -4.22 22.46 11.03
C ALA A 74 -3.15 21.79 10.14
N ASP A 75 -2.42 22.59 9.35
CA ASP A 75 -1.35 22.09 8.49
C ASP A 75 -0.17 21.59 9.31
N THR A 76 0.19 20.32 9.11
CA THR A 76 1.30 19.65 9.80
C THR A 76 2.68 20.01 9.21
N GLY A 77 2.71 20.70 8.07
CA GLY A 77 3.94 20.98 7.33
C GLY A 77 4.41 19.82 6.44
N LEU A 78 3.68 18.71 6.39
CA LEU A 78 3.98 17.56 5.52
C LEU A 78 3.17 17.63 4.22
N GLY A 79 3.86 17.39 3.10
CA GLY A 79 3.26 17.14 1.81
C GLY A 79 2.82 15.68 1.68
N VAL A 80 1.76 15.43 0.93
CA VAL A 80 1.26 14.11 0.58
C VAL A 80 1.07 14.05 -0.92
N GLU A 81 1.76 13.11 -1.55
CA GLU A 81 1.64 12.86 -2.99
C GLU A 81 1.15 11.43 -3.21
N PRO A 82 0.06 11.22 -3.97
CA PRO A 82 -0.41 9.88 -4.23
C PRO A 82 0.57 9.13 -5.14
N VAL A 83 0.82 7.85 -4.85
CA VAL A 83 1.55 6.98 -5.77
C VAL A 83 0.69 6.74 -7.00
N ARG A 84 1.28 6.94 -8.18
CA ARG A 84 0.60 6.74 -9.46
C ARG A 84 0.49 5.26 -9.77
N ARG A 85 -0.60 4.87 -10.43
CA ARG A 85 -0.76 3.51 -10.94
C ARG A 85 0.33 3.23 -11.98
N PRO A 86 1.09 2.13 -11.85
CA PRO A 86 2.17 1.82 -12.78
C PRO A 86 1.61 1.35 -14.12
N ARG A 87 2.36 1.60 -15.19
CA ARG A 87 2.03 1.24 -16.58
C ARG A 87 2.09 -0.26 -16.81
N PHE A 88 3.00 -0.97 -16.12
CA PHE A 88 3.14 -2.42 -16.30
C PHE A 88 1.87 -3.20 -15.91
N TYR A 89 0.96 -2.62 -15.11
CA TYR A 89 -0.32 -3.26 -14.79
C TYR A 89 -1.24 -3.47 -16.00
N ASP A 90 -1.04 -2.71 -17.08
CA ASP A 90 -1.84 -2.81 -18.30
C ASP A 90 -1.32 -3.89 -19.26
N LEU A 91 -0.29 -4.63 -18.85
CA LEU A 91 0.30 -5.71 -19.63
C LEU A 91 -0.17 -7.07 -19.13
N GLU A 92 -0.01 -8.07 -19.99
CA GLU A 92 -0.27 -9.47 -19.70
C GLU A 92 0.82 -10.35 -20.30
N THR A 93 1.01 -11.52 -19.70
CA THR A 93 1.90 -12.55 -20.22
C THR A 93 1.34 -13.14 -21.51
N THR A 94 2.17 -13.87 -22.26
CA THR A 94 1.74 -14.52 -23.51
C THR A 94 0.58 -15.51 -23.30
N ASP A 95 0.47 -16.11 -22.12
CA ASP A 95 -0.63 -16.99 -21.71
C ASP A 95 -1.85 -16.25 -21.11
N GLY A 96 -1.89 -14.92 -21.19
CA GLY A 96 -3.04 -14.08 -20.83
C GLY A 96 -3.18 -13.77 -19.33
N VAL A 97 -2.09 -13.88 -18.55
CA VAL A 97 -2.10 -13.49 -17.14
C VAL A 97 -1.71 -12.03 -17.01
N LEU A 98 -2.65 -11.20 -16.57
CA LEU A 98 -2.39 -9.79 -16.23
C LEU A 98 -1.19 -9.68 -15.29
N TYR A 99 -0.26 -8.77 -15.58
CA TYR A 99 0.94 -8.58 -14.77
C TYR A 99 0.62 -8.18 -13.33
N GLU A 100 -0.46 -7.41 -13.10
CA GLU A 100 -0.91 -7.05 -11.75
C GLU A 100 -1.27 -8.29 -10.89
N LYS A 101 -1.66 -9.41 -11.51
CA LYS A 101 -1.91 -10.68 -10.79
C LYS A 101 -0.62 -11.39 -10.38
N ILE A 102 0.50 -11.08 -11.04
CA ILE A 102 1.82 -11.67 -10.80
C ILE A 102 2.59 -10.83 -9.77
N ALA A 103 2.67 -9.52 -9.95
CA ALA A 103 3.32 -8.62 -9.01
C ALA A 103 2.61 -7.28 -8.92
N ARG A 104 2.69 -6.66 -7.75
CA ARG A 104 2.05 -5.37 -7.46
C ARG A 104 3.09 -4.35 -7.01
N LEU A 105 2.87 -3.08 -7.35
CA LEU A 105 3.62 -1.97 -6.81
C LEU A 105 3.32 -1.83 -5.31
N HIS A 106 4.40 -1.75 -4.54
CA HIS A 106 4.39 -1.45 -3.12
C HIS A 106 5.17 -0.14 -2.93
N SER A 107 4.55 0.88 -2.33
CA SER A 107 5.15 2.22 -2.27
C SER A 107 5.41 2.78 -3.69
N ALA A 108 6.46 3.60 -3.87
CA ALA A 108 6.70 4.29 -5.14
C ALA A 108 7.62 3.54 -6.12
N ASN A 109 8.48 2.62 -5.64
CA ASN A 109 9.50 1.98 -6.47
C ASN A 109 9.89 0.56 -6.01
N VAL A 110 9.00 -0.12 -5.28
CA VAL A 110 9.21 -1.49 -4.80
C VAL A 110 8.19 -2.44 -5.45
N LEU A 111 8.66 -3.54 -6.03
CA LEU A 111 7.82 -4.58 -6.59
C LEU A 111 7.58 -5.67 -5.54
N ALA A 112 6.32 -6.00 -5.26
CA ALA A 112 5.98 -7.07 -4.33
C ALA A 112 5.30 -8.24 -5.05
N THR A 113 5.70 -9.47 -4.74
CA THR A 113 5.06 -10.68 -5.24
C THR A 113 5.05 -11.79 -4.17
N THR A 114 4.07 -12.68 -4.26
CA THR A 114 3.98 -13.90 -3.44
C THR A 114 4.01 -15.10 -4.37
N VAL A 115 5.10 -15.87 -4.34
CA VAL A 115 5.35 -16.97 -5.31
C VAL A 115 4.28 -18.05 -5.22
N VAL A 116 3.87 -18.42 -3.99
CA VAL A 116 2.84 -19.43 -3.71
C VAL A 116 1.75 -18.80 -2.85
N GLN A 117 0.54 -18.74 -3.39
CA GLN A 117 -0.60 -18.05 -2.77
C GLN A 117 -1.43 -18.94 -1.84
N THR A 118 -0.96 -20.16 -1.56
CA THR A 118 -1.62 -21.11 -0.66
C THR A 118 -0.72 -21.45 0.53
N CYS A 119 -1.33 -21.92 1.63
CA CYS A 119 -0.60 -22.30 2.82
C CYS A 119 -1.09 -23.64 3.37
N VAL A 120 -0.15 -24.53 3.71
CA VAL A 120 -0.44 -25.85 4.29
C VAL A 120 -1.21 -25.78 5.62
N ARG A 121 -1.21 -24.61 6.29
CA ARG A 121 -1.92 -24.38 7.54
C ARG A 121 -3.13 -23.46 7.38
N TYR A 122 -3.67 -23.29 6.17
CA TYR A 122 -4.78 -22.37 5.96
C TYR A 122 -6.13 -22.91 6.46
N ASP A 123 -6.19 -24.20 6.79
CA ASP A 123 -7.34 -24.83 7.42
C ASP A 123 -7.67 -24.20 8.78
N GLU A 124 -8.96 -24.13 9.11
CA GLU A 124 -9.47 -23.39 10.28
C GLU A 124 -8.80 -23.80 11.60
N ALA A 125 -8.48 -25.09 11.77
CA ALA A 125 -7.86 -25.62 12.98
C ALA A 125 -6.39 -25.16 13.17
N GLU A 126 -5.69 -24.81 12.10
CA GLU A 126 -4.25 -24.49 12.11
C GLU A 126 -3.94 -23.04 11.71
N ARG A 127 -4.91 -22.36 11.09
CA ARG A 127 -4.76 -21.03 10.51
C ARG A 127 -4.43 -19.99 11.57
N CYS A 128 -3.38 -19.22 11.29
CA CYS A 128 -3.08 -18.03 12.06
C CYS A 128 -4.27 -17.05 11.95
N ARG A 129 -4.79 -16.58 13.08
CA ARG A 129 -5.99 -15.71 13.15
C ARG A 129 -5.92 -14.45 12.27
N PHE A 130 -4.71 -13.98 11.96
CA PHE A 130 -4.46 -12.80 11.15
C PHE A 130 -4.20 -13.09 9.66
N CYS A 131 -4.05 -14.36 9.27
CA CYS A 131 -3.54 -14.71 7.95
C CYS A 131 -4.63 -14.63 6.87
N ALA A 132 -4.34 -13.86 5.82
CA ALA A 132 -5.22 -13.68 4.66
C ALA A 132 -4.59 -14.20 3.34
N ILE A 133 -3.56 -15.05 3.41
CA ILE A 133 -2.73 -15.42 2.26
C ILE A 133 -3.53 -15.90 1.03
N GLU A 134 -4.60 -16.66 1.22
CA GLU A 134 -5.43 -17.20 0.12
C GLU A 134 -6.57 -16.27 -0.31
N LYS A 135 -6.84 -15.17 0.39
CA LYS A 135 -7.99 -14.29 0.10
C LYS A 135 -7.91 -13.61 -1.26
N SER A 136 -6.72 -13.21 -1.70
CA SER A 136 -6.53 -12.70 -3.06
C SER A 136 -6.72 -13.77 -4.14
N LEU A 137 -6.45 -15.04 -3.82
CA LEU A 137 -6.70 -16.15 -4.74
C LEU A 137 -8.20 -16.41 -4.86
N GLU A 138 -8.91 -16.49 -3.72
CA GLU A 138 -10.38 -16.61 -3.67
C GLU A 138 -11.08 -15.46 -4.43
N ALA A 139 -10.57 -14.23 -4.30
CA ALA A 139 -11.08 -13.04 -4.99
C ALA A 139 -10.66 -12.94 -6.48
N GLY A 140 -9.82 -13.86 -6.97
CA GLY A 140 -9.35 -13.86 -8.37
C GLY A 140 -8.38 -12.74 -8.73
N SER A 141 -7.81 -12.04 -7.75
CA SER A 141 -6.87 -10.92 -7.94
C SER A 141 -5.41 -11.34 -8.03
N THR A 142 -5.12 -12.65 -7.99
CA THR A 142 -3.79 -13.22 -8.23
C THR A 142 -3.90 -14.66 -8.78
N ILE A 143 -2.75 -15.29 -9.05
CA ILE A 143 -2.62 -16.70 -9.44
C ILE A 143 -1.97 -17.52 -8.33
N ALA A 144 -2.29 -18.81 -8.27
CA ALA A 144 -1.88 -19.72 -7.19
C ALA A 144 -0.36 -19.89 -7.10
N VAL A 145 0.32 -20.10 -8.24
CA VAL A 145 1.77 -20.27 -8.32
C VAL A 145 2.31 -19.44 -9.47
N LYS A 146 3.38 -18.68 -9.20
CA LYS A 146 4.04 -17.82 -10.18
C LYS A 146 5.37 -18.44 -10.57
N THR A 147 5.64 -18.57 -11.86
CA THR A 147 6.90 -19.14 -12.36
C THR A 147 8.03 -18.12 -12.28
N PRO A 148 9.31 -18.55 -12.22
CA PRO A 148 10.44 -17.64 -12.31
C PRO A 148 10.42 -16.77 -13.57
N ALA A 149 9.98 -17.33 -14.71
CA ALA A 149 9.87 -16.60 -15.97
C ALA A 149 8.82 -15.48 -15.90
N GLN A 150 7.63 -15.77 -15.36
CA GLN A 150 6.58 -14.76 -15.13
C GLN A 150 7.09 -13.62 -14.24
N ILE A 151 7.78 -13.95 -13.14
CA ILE A 151 8.31 -12.94 -12.21
C ILE A 151 9.38 -12.08 -12.89
N ALA A 152 10.31 -12.68 -13.62
CA ALA A 152 11.37 -11.97 -14.32
C ALA A 152 10.81 -11.04 -15.42
N GLU A 153 9.81 -11.51 -16.15
CA GLU A 153 9.11 -10.74 -17.18
C GLU A 153 8.44 -9.49 -16.58
N VAL A 154 7.64 -9.67 -15.53
CA VAL A 154 6.97 -8.54 -14.86
C VAL A 154 7.98 -7.59 -14.21
N ALA A 155 9.03 -8.10 -13.57
CA ALA A 155 10.08 -7.27 -12.97
C ALA A 155 10.81 -6.42 -14.01
N LYS A 156 11.11 -6.99 -15.18
CA LYS A 156 11.70 -6.25 -16.30
C LYS A 156 10.76 -5.15 -16.80
N ALA A 157 9.48 -5.46 -17.02
CA ALA A 157 8.51 -4.45 -17.46
C ALA A 157 8.32 -3.34 -16.43
N ALA A 158 8.23 -3.68 -15.15
CA ALA A 158 8.16 -2.74 -14.04
C ALA A 158 9.37 -1.79 -13.99
N HIS A 159 10.57 -2.32 -14.24
CA HIS A 159 11.78 -1.50 -14.34
C HIS A 159 11.76 -0.57 -15.56
N ASP A 160 11.55 -1.13 -16.74
CA ASP A 160 11.67 -0.39 -18.01
C ASP A 160 10.57 0.66 -18.17
N LEU A 161 9.35 0.38 -17.71
CA LEU A 161 8.19 1.25 -17.85
C LEU A 161 7.95 2.15 -16.65
N ASP A 162 8.29 1.72 -15.43
CA ASP A 162 7.89 2.47 -14.24
C ASP A 162 9.08 2.87 -13.36
N GLY A 163 10.30 2.52 -13.76
CA GLY A 163 11.52 2.87 -13.02
C GLY A 163 11.59 2.17 -11.66
N ILE A 164 10.91 1.03 -11.50
CA ILE A 164 10.91 0.25 -10.27
C ILE A 164 12.27 -0.43 -10.14
N THR A 165 12.94 -0.22 -9.00
CA THR A 165 14.33 -0.64 -8.79
C THR A 165 14.53 -1.47 -7.53
N GLN A 166 13.47 -1.71 -6.76
CA GLN A 166 13.50 -2.53 -5.54
C GLN A 166 12.48 -3.65 -5.68
N MET A 167 12.73 -4.78 -5.02
CA MET A 167 11.86 -5.96 -5.00
C MET A 167 11.95 -6.64 -3.63
#